data_AF-A0A238X1G0-F1
#
_entry.id   AF-A0A238X1G0-F1
#
_cell.length_a   1.000
_cell.length_b   1.000
_cell.length_c   1.000
_cell.angle_alpha   90.00
_cell.angle_beta   90.00
_cell.angle_gamma   90.00
#
_symmetry.space_group_name_H-M   'P 1'
#
loop_
_entity.id
_entity.type
_entity.pdbx_description
1 polymer ?
#
loop_
_entity_poly.entity_id
_entity_poly.type
_entity_poly.pdbx_seq_one_letter_code
_entity_poly.pdbx_strand_id
1 'polypeptide(L)'
;MPHSDRHRAAVDTRYDIALQETAGQLYWRPWVGTNYAGLPREQRLLILGESHYHWKHKSETAEQVSRYLAGREFTRYFVFDHGYISPVKPTRFTTALTRALYGRQHTREQKQRLWSSVAYFNRVQRPMASAHTRPTEQDYKVAWDTFFAVLNVLQPGYCLFAGVEICGYMEEMQAAARRHGYTIDGSERRPAIGKTTPRLATVTNAAGESTRLLFIRHPSSFFSWQKWGNFVDEHLPGYRQRLLSIDGAVSA
;
A
#
# COMPACT_ATOMS: atom_id res chain seq x y z
N MET A 1 -18.75 6.48 20.56
CA MET A 1 -17.33 6.11 20.74
C MET A 1 -16.50 7.12 19.98
N PRO A 2 -15.45 7.71 20.57
CA PRO A 2 -14.43 8.38 19.78
C PRO A 2 -13.98 7.40 18.70
N HIS A 3 -13.80 7.88 17.46
CA HIS A 3 -13.35 7.04 16.36
C HIS A 3 -11.96 6.41 16.62
N SER A 4 -11.28 6.75 17.73
CA SER A 4 -9.85 6.57 17.95
C SER A 4 -9.32 5.14 18.05
N ASP A 5 -10.14 4.14 18.40
CA ASP A 5 -9.60 2.83 18.85
C ASP A 5 -10.22 1.61 18.16
N ARG A 6 -11.14 1.79 17.21
CA ARG A 6 -11.87 0.66 16.59
C ARG A 6 -10.98 -0.25 15.75
N HIS A 7 -9.92 0.30 15.16
CA HIS A 7 -8.96 -0.46 14.36
C HIS A 7 -7.85 -1.11 15.18
N ARG A 8 -7.67 -0.75 16.47
CA ARG A 8 -6.51 -1.17 17.26
C ARG A 8 -6.34 -2.69 17.32
N ALA A 9 -7.43 -3.43 17.45
CA ALA A 9 -7.39 -4.89 17.48
C ALA A 9 -7.00 -5.53 16.13
N ALA A 10 -7.04 -4.76 15.03
CA ALA A 10 -6.73 -5.21 13.67
C ALA A 10 -5.40 -4.66 13.14
N VAL A 11 -4.64 -3.89 13.95
CA VAL A 11 -3.34 -3.31 13.57
C VAL A 11 -2.25 -3.77 14.52
N ASP A 12 -1.13 -4.21 13.96
CA ASP A 12 0.10 -4.46 14.70
C ASP A 12 0.85 -3.15 14.96
N THR A 13 0.89 -2.73 16.23
CA THR A 13 1.48 -1.45 16.64
C THR A 13 2.95 -1.56 17.04
N ARG A 14 3.56 -2.75 16.96
CA ARG A 14 4.96 -2.95 17.35
C ARG A 14 5.95 -2.10 16.54
N TYR A 15 5.57 -1.70 15.34
CA TYR A 15 6.39 -0.89 14.44
C TYR A 15 6.23 0.62 14.67
N ASP A 16 5.26 1.06 15.47
CA ASP A 16 4.86 2.48 15.55
C ASP A 16 5.99 3.39 16.02
N ILE A 17 6.74 2.96 17.04
CA ILE A 17 7.86 3.72 17.58
C ILE A 17 8.96 3.83 16.53
N ALA A 18 9.41 2.69 15.97
CA ALA A 18 10.46 2.68 14.96
C ALA A 18 10.07 3.49 13.71
N LEU A 19 8.83 3.36 13.23
CA LEU A 19 8.32 4.15 12.09
C LEU A 19 8.28 5.64 12.42
N GLN A 20 7.91 6.03 13.63
CA GLN A 20 7.89 7.43 14.05
C GLN A 20 9.29 8.06 14.08
N GLU A 21 10.27 7.29 14.56
CA GLU A 21 11.64 7.75 14.74
C GLU A 21 12.42 7.79 13.42
N THR A 22 12.27 6.75 12.60
CA THR A 22 13.06 6.59 11.36
C THR A 22 12.42 7.26 10.14
N ALA A 23 11.09 7.39 10.11
CA ALA A 23 10.37 8.04 9.03
C ALA A 23 9.80 9.37 9.52
N GLY A 24 10.67 10.33 9.87
CA GLY A 24 10.28 11.60 10.48
C GLY A 24 9.27 12.43 9.68
N GLN A 25 9.15 12.18 8.37
CA GLN A 25 8.17 12.83 7.48
C GLN A 25 6.88 12.01 7.27
N LEU A 26 6.76 10.83 7.90
CA LEU A 26 5.58 9.98 7.88
C LEU A 26 4.47 10.58 8.75
N TYR A 27 3.58 11.33 8.12
CA TYR A 27 2.49 11.99 8.82
C TYR A 27 1.44 10.97 9.29
N TRP A 28 0.92 10.17 8.37
CA TRP A 28 -0.10 9.17 8.67
C TRP A 28 0.54 7.81 8.96
N ARG A 29 0.15 7.20 10.08
CA ARG A 29 0.67 5.89 10.46
C ARG A 29 0.26 4.83 9.43
N PRO A 30 1.20 4.00 8.96
CA PRO A 30 0.88 2.85 8.12
C PRO A 30 -0.07 1.91 8.82
N TRP A 31 -0.93 1.28 8.04
CA TRP A 31 -1.57 0.05 8.43
C TRP A 31 -0.54 -1.07 8.40
N VAL A 32 -0.41 -1.83 9.47
CA VAL A 32 0.34 -3.08 9.49
C VAL A 32 -0.59 -4.14 10.05
N GLY A 33 -0.92 -5.15 9.26
CA GLY A 33 -1.82 -6.22 9.70
C GLY A 33 -1.23 -7.05 10.83
N THR A 34 -2.09 -7.56 11.72
CA THR A 34 -1.71 -8.33 12.92
C THR A 34 -0.84 -9.56 12.65
N ASN A 35 -0.93 -10.13 11.44
CA ASN A 35 -0.21 -11.34 11.06
C ASN A 35 1.06 -11.02 10.25
N TYR A 36 1.30 -9.74 9.91
CA TYR A 36 2.43 -9.33 9.06
C TYR A 36 3.79 -9.75 9.63
N ALA A 37 3.99 -9.54 10.93
CA ALA A 37 5.26 -9.87 11.61
C ALA A 37 5.58 -11.38 11.57
N GLY A 38 4.55 -12.23 11.61
CA GLY A 38 4.69 -13.68 11.57
C GLY A 38 5.00 -14.24 10.18
N LEU A 39 4.99 -13.40 9.14
CA LEU A 39 5.31 -13.83 7.78
C LEU A 39 6.83 -13.83 7.55
N PRO A 40 7.34 -14.83 6.81
CA PRO A 40 8.65 -14.75 6.20
C PRO A 40 8.77 -13.51 5.31
N ARG A 41 9.98 -12.97 5.17
CA ARG A 41 10.26 -11.71 4.45
C ARG A 41 9.70 -11.73 3.03
N GLU A 42 9.95 -12.83 2.32
CA GLU A 42 9.48 -13.13 0.97
C GLU A 42 7.95 -13.27 0.87
N GLN A 43 7.21 -13.29 1.98
CA GLN A 43 5.75 -13.27 1.97
C GLN A 43 5.17 -11.95 2.46
N ARG A 44 6.01 -11.04 2.96
CA ARG A 44 5.60 -9.71 3.40
C ARG A 44 5.38 -8.81 2.20
N LEU A 45 4.15 -8.32 2.07
CA LEU A 45 3.74 -7.37 1.04
C LEU A 45 3.45 -6.01 1.66
N LEU A 46 4.14 -4.98 1.16
CA LEU A 46 3.84 -3.58 1.42
C LEU A 46 3.08 -2.98 0.23
N ILE A 47 1.90 -2.45 0.46
CA ILE A 47 1.06 -1.83 -0.58
C ILE A 47 1.18 -0.31 -0.44
N LEU A 48 1.47 0.37 -1.54
CA LEU A 48 1.59 1.82 -1.58
C LEU A 48 0.46 2.42 -2.39
N GLY A 49 -0.44 3.12 -1.71
CA GLY A 49 -1.37 4.03 -2.37
C GLY A 49 -0.70 5.37 -2.68
N GLU A 50 -1.43 6.24 -3.39
CA GLU A 50 -0.89 7.52 -3.83
C GLU A 50 -1.03 8.61 -2.78
N SER A 51 -2.26 8.96 -2.40
CA SER A 51 -2.54 10.10 -1.51
C SER A 51 -3.91 10.00 -0.85
N HIS A 52 -4.09 10.78 0.21
CA HIS A 52 -5.40 11.15 0.72
C HIS A 52 -5.79 12.52 0.18
N TYR A 53 -7.09 12.75 -0.07
CA TYR A 53 -7.59 13.99 -0.65
C TYR A 53 -8.81 14.50 0.12
N HIS A 54 -9.06 15.80 0.08
CA HIS A 54 -10.34 16.36 0.51
C HIS A 54 -11.45 15.86 -0.41
N TRP A 55 -12.49 15.28 0.17
CA TRP A 55 -13.65 14.79 -0.56
C TRP A 55 -14.91 15.60 -0.21
N LYS A 56 -15.91 15.50 -1.10
CA LYS A 56 -17.26 16.00 -0.83
C LYS A 56 -18.17 14.82 -0.53
N HIS A 57 -18.83 14.82 0.62
CA HIS A 57 -19.82 13.82 1.00
C HIS A 57 -21.11 14.49 1.45
N LYS A 58 -22.25 13.84 1.23
CA LYS A 58 -23.57 14.43 1.54
C LYS A 58 -23.78 14.66 3.04
N SER A 59 -23.11 13.88 3.89
CA SER A 59 -23.27 13.92 5.34
C SER A 59 -22.03 14.44 6.09
N GLU A 60 -21.01 14.94 5.38
CA GLU A 60 -19.77 15.43 6.00
C GLU A 60 -19.44 16.82 5.46
N THR A 61 -19.21 17.75 6.38
CA THR A 61 -18.71 19.10 6.11
C THR A 61 -17.24 19.08 5.73
N ALA A 62 -16.76 20.15 5.07
CA ALA A 62 -15.35 20.28 4.74
C ALA A 62 -14.47 20.27 6.00
N GLU A 63 -14.93 20.89 7.08
CA GLU A 63 -14.25 20.94 8.37
C GLU A 63 -14.17 19.56 9.03
N GLN A 64 -15.20 18.72 8.89
CA GLN A 64 -15.14 17.31 9.33
C GLN A 64 -14.08 16.54 8.55
N VAL A 65 -14.08 16.66 7.22
CA VAL A 65 -13.09 16.01 6.35
C VAL A 65 -11.67 16.45 6.71
N SER A 66 -11.42 17.74 6.87
CA SER A 66 -10.11 18.26 7.27
C SER A 66 -9.70 17.77 8.66
N ARG A 67 -10.63 17.67 9.62
CA ARG A 67 -10.33 17.07 10.94
C ARG A 67 -9.95 15.60 10.85
N TYR A 68 -10.61 14.82 9.99
CA TYR A 68 -10.22 13.42 9.79
C TYR A 68 -8.83 13.31 9.18
N LEU A 69 -8.55 14.10 8.14
CA LEU A 69 -7.24 14.12 7.47
C LEU A 69 -6.11 14.61 8.37
N ALA A 70 -6.41 15.50 9.34
CA ALA A 70 -5.45 15.92 10.35
C ALA A 70 -5.09 14.81 11.35
N GLY A 71 -5.92 13.77 11.49
CA GLY A 71 -5.63 12.64 12.38
C GLY A 71 -4.53 11.74 11.81
N ARG A 72 -3.46 11.48 12.58
CA ARG A 72 -2.36 10.58 12.17
C ARG A 72 -2.80 9.13 11.93
N GLU A 73 -3.92 8.72 12.52
CA GLU A 73 -4.50 7.38 12.33
C GLU A 73 -5.35 7.25 11.04
N PHE A 74 -5.50 8.31 10.23
CA PHE A 74 -6.43 8.31 9.09
C PHE A 74 -6.21 7.17 8.09
N THR A 75 -4.95 6.87 7.73
CA THR A 75 -4.62 5.72 6.88
C THR A 75 -5.13 4.40 7.47
N ARG A 76 -5.02 4.22 8.79
CA ARG A 76 -5.50 3.01 9.46
C ARG A 76 -7.00 2.92 9.48
N TYR A 77 -7.71 4.04 9.70
CA TYR A 77 -9.18 4.06 9.59
C TYR A 77 -9.64 3.70 8.17
N PHE A 78 -9.01 4.30 7.16
CA PHE A 78 -9.34 4.01 5.78
C PHE A 78 -9.22 2.51 5.46
N VAL A 79 -8.11 1.88 5.87
CA VAL A 79 -7.91 0.44 5.66
C VAL A 79 -8.84 -0.38 6.54
N PHE A 80 -9.07 0.01 7.79
CA PHE A 80 -9.98 -0.71 8.67
C PHE A 80 -11.40 -0.75 8.10
N ASP A 81 -11.96 0.40 7.73
CA ASP A 81 -13.32 0.48 7.22
C ASP A 81 -13.39 -0.16 5.83
N HIS A 82 -12.62 0.36 4.87
CA HIS A 82 -12.79 -0.05 3.49
C HIS A 82 -12.09 -1.36 3.15
N GLY A 83 -10.99 -1.69 3.81
CA GLY A 83 -10.23 -2.92 3.60
C GLY A 83 -10.71 -4.06 4.49
N TYR A 84 -10.63 -3.90 5.81
CA TYR A 84 -10.78 -4.98 6.78
C TYR A 84 -12.25 -5.31 7.08
N ILE A 85 -13.05 -4.36 7.57
CA ILE A 85 -14.47 -4.56 7.90
C ILE A 85 -15.30 -4.74 6.64
N SER A 86 -14.98 -3.95 5.60
CA SER A 86 -15.68 -3.91 4.31
C SER A 86 -17.16 -3.55 4.43
N PRO A 87 -17.52 -2.26 4.45
CA PRO A 87 -18.92 -1.84 4.51
C PRO A 87 -19.69 -2.32 3.29
N VAL A 88 -21.01 -2.14 3.30
CA VAL A 88 -21.92 -2.48 2.17
C VAL A 88 -21.42 -1.90 0.84
N LYS A 89 -20.80 -0.71 0.88
CA LYS A 89 -20.19 -0.05 -0.28
C LYS A 89 -18.71 0.22 -0.02
N PRO A 90 -17.82 -0.80 -0.18
CA PRO A 90 -16.39 -0.60 -0.02
C PRO A 90 -15.84 0.24 -1.19
N THR A 91 -14.66 0.83 -1.01
CA THR A 91 -14.02 1.59 -2.08
C THR A 91 -13.66 0.69 -3.26
N ARG A 92 -13.78 1.22 -4.48
CA ARG A 92 -13.33 0.52 -5.69
C ARG A 92 -11.87 0.08 -5.57
N PHE A 93 -11.04 0.90 -4.93
CA PHE A 93 -9.64 0.61 -4.67
C PHE A 93 -9.46 -0.72 -3.92
N THR A 94 -10.03 -0.85 -2.73
CA THR A 94 -9.83 -2.05 -1.89
C THR A 94 -10.43 -3.29 -2.55
N THR A 95 -11.63 -3.19 -3.13
CA THR A 95 -12.27 -4.33 -3.80
C THR A 95 -11.50 -4.79 -5.03
N ALA A 96 -11.10 -3.88 -5.92
CA ALA A 96 -10.37 -4.26 -7.14
C ALA A 96 -8.97 -4.82 -6.83
N LEU A 97 -8.29 -4.25 -5.83
CA LEU A 97 -7.00 -4.72 -5.37
C LEU A 97 -7.08 -6.11 -4.74
N THR A 98 -8.03 -6.34 -3.82
CA THR A 98 -8.24 -7.66 -3.21
C THR A 98 -8.54 -8.71 -4.28
N ARG A 99 -9.41 -8.41 -5.25
CA ARG A 99 -9.72 -9.32 -6.36
C ARG A 99 -8.48 -9.64 -7.21
N ALA A 100 -7.63 -8.66 -7.49
CA ALA A 100 -6.41 -8.88 -8.26
C ALA A 100 -5.43 -9.82 -7.52
N LEU A 101 -5.25 -9.61 -6.21
CA LEU A 101 -4.37 -10.43 -5.38
C LEU A 101 -4.87 -11.88 -5.25
N TYR A 102 -6.19 -12.07 -5.08
CA TYR A 102 -6.80 -13.39 -5.05
C TYR A 102 -6.95 -14.05 -6.43
N GLY A 103 -6.94 -13.27 -7.50
CA GLY A 103 -7.30 -13.76 -8.85
C GLY A 103 -8.78 -14.14 -8.99
N ARG A 104 -9.63 -13.84 -8.01
CA ARG A 104 -11.06 -14.19 -7.98
C ARG A 104 -11.88 -13.20 -7.15
N GLN A 105 -13.20 -13.38 -7.17
CA GLN A 105 -14.09 -12.78 -6.17
C GLN A 105 -13.67 -13.24 -4.77
N HIS A 106 -13.86 -12.38 -3.77
CA HIS A 106 -13.46 -12.66 -2.40
C HIS A 106 -14.65 -12.56 -1.44
N THR A 107 -14.60 -13.33 -0.36
CA THR A 107 -15.50 -13.18 0.79
C THR A 107 -15.03 -12.03 1.70
N ARG A 108 -15.79 -11.76 2.77
CA ARG A 108 -15.40 -10.79 3.79
C ARG A 108 -14.20 -11.28 4.59
N GLU A 109 -14.20 -12.56 4.94
CA GLU A 109 -13.15 -13.22 5.73
C GLU A 109 -11.83 -13.26 4.95
N GLN A 110 -11.87 -13.53 3.64
CA GLN A 110 -10.70 -13.42 2.75
C GLN A 110 -10.13 -12.00 2.74
N LYS A 111 -11.01 -11.00 2.74
CA LYS A 111 -10.58 -9.60 2.80
C LYS A 111 -9.90 -9.28 4.13
N GLN A 112 -10.48 -9.70 5.26
CA GLN A 112 -9.87 -9.57 6.59
C GLN A 112 -8.51 -10.28 6.65
N ARG A 113 -8.42 -11.52 6.16
CA ARG A 113 -7.16 -12.27 6.09
C ARG A 113 -6.08 -11.52 5.29
N LEU A 114 -6.44 -11.01 4.12
CA LEU A 114 -5.51 -10.20 3.32
C LEU A 114 -5.00 -9.00 4.13
N TRP A 115 -5.91 -8.18 4.66
CA TRP A 115 -5.52 -6.96 5.39
C TRP A 115 -4.82 -7.24 6.72
N SER A 116 -5.06 -8.39 7.36
CA SER A 116 -4.25 -8.87 8.48
C SER A 116 -2.83 -9.27 8.09
N SER A 117 -2.54 -9.52 6.80
CA SER A 117 -1.26 -10.08 6.34
C SER A 117 -0.38 -9.08 5.57
N VAL A 118 -0.84 -7.85 5.34
CA VAL A 118 -0.13 -6.84 4.55
C VAL A 118 0.12 -5.57 5.35
N ALA A 119 1.07 -4.77 4.90
CA ALA A 119 1.22 -3.39 5.30
C ALA A 119 0.71 -2.44 4.20
N TYR A 120 0.23 -1.26 4.57
CA TYR A 120 -0.25 -0.24 3.64
C TYR A 120 -0.01 1.17 4.14
N PHE A 121 0.42 2.05 3.24
CA PHE A 121 0.32 3.49 3.43
C PHE A 121 0.17 4.23 2.09
N ASN A 122 -0.29 5.47 2.16
CA ASN A 122 -0.20 6.39 1.02
C ASN A 122 1.14 7.09 1.05
N ARG A 123 1.82 7.20 -0.08
CA ARG A 123 3.17 7.77 -0.14
C ARG A 123 3.21 9.28 0.07
N VAL A 124 2.24 10.03 -0.46
CA VAL A 124 2.14 11.48 -0.24
C VAL A 124 1.66 11.71 1.20
N GLN A 125 2.42 12.47 1.97
CA GLN A 125 2.21 12.67 3.42
C GLN A 125 1.47 13.96 3.78
N ARG A 126 0.78 14.57 2.81
CA ARG A 126 -0.12 15.72 3.04
C ARG A 126 -1.45 15.51 2.32
N PRO A 127 -2.55 16.11 2.81
CA PRO A 127 -3.84 16.00 2.13
C PRO A 127 -3.81 16.78 0.81
N MET A 128 -4.28 16.12 -0.25
CA MET A 128 -4.48 16.74 -1.55
C MET A 128 -5.78 17.53 -1.56
N ALA A 129 -5.87 18.58 -2.38
CA ALA A 129 -7.08 19.40 -2.51
C ALA A 129 -8.24 18.62 -3.15
N SER A 130 -7.93 17.68 -4.05
CA SER A 130 -8.90 16.76 -4.65
C SER A 130 -8.19 15.57 -5.31
N ALA A 131 -8.96 14.57 -5.73
CA ALA A 131 -8.46 13.43 -6.50
C ALA A 131 -7.85 13.80 -7.87
N HIS A 132 -8.08 15.02 -8.37
CA HIS A 132 -7.52 15.52 -9.63
C HIS A 132 -6.24 16.34 -9.42
N THR A 133 -5.95 16.70 -8.16
CA THR A 133 -4.75 17.49 -7.84
C THR A 133 -3.54 16.57 -7.84
N ARG A 134 -2.47 16.97 -8.51
CA ARG A 134 -1.23 16.18 -8.57
C ARG A 134 -0.25 16.59 -7.48
N PRO A 135 0.51 15.64 -6.91
CA PRO A 135 1.58 15.97 -5.97
C PRO A 135 2.63 16.86 -6.63
N THR A 136 3.28 17.68 -5.82
CA THR A 136 4.42 18.52 -6.23
C THR A 136 5.71 17.70 -6.22
N GLU A 137 6.78 18.22 -6.83
CA GLU A 137 8.12 17.60 -6.75
C GLU A 137 8.58 17.39 -5.30
N GLN A 138 8.31 18.36 -4.41
CA GLN A 138 8.63 18.24 -2.99
C GLN A 138 7.85 17.10 -2.32
N ASP A 139 6.59 16.87 -2.72
CA ASP A 139 5.82 15.72 -2.22
C ASP A 139 6.44 14.40 -2.65
N TYR A 140 7.00 14.31 -3.87
CA TYR A 140 7.68 13.11 -4.34
C TYR A 140 9.01 12.88 -3.61
N LYS A 141 9.78 13.92 -3.32
CA LYS A 141 11.01 13.82 -2.50
C LYS A 141 10.68 13.24 -1.12
N VAL A 142 9.71 13.85 -0.43
CA VAL A 142 9.21 13.38 0.88
C VAL A 142 8.68 11.95 0.80
N ALA A 143 7.91 11.63 -0.23
CA ALA A 143 7.34 10.30 -0.43
C ALA A 143 8.42 9.23 -0.59
N TRP A 144 9.49 9.50 -1.33
CA TRP A 144 10.58 8.56 -1.53
C TRP A 144 11.44 8.38 -0.29
N ASP A 145 11.78 9.47 0.42
CA ASP A 145 12.51 9.35 1.69
C ASP A 145 11.68 8.57 2.73
N THR A 146 10.39 8.85 2.82
CA THR A 146 9.46 8.11 3.70
C THR A 146 9.37 6.65 3.30
N PHE A 147 9.32 6.34 2.01
CA PHE A 147 9.27 4.96 1.52
C PHE A 147 10.48 4.14 1.96
N PHE A 148 11.70 4.64 1.74
CA PHE A 148 12.90 3.90 2.12
C PHE A 148 13.06 3.79 3.65
N ALA A 149 12.65 4.81 4.41
CA ALA A 149 12.57 4.69 5.87
C ALA A 149 11.59 3.59 6.32
N VAL A 150 10.41 3.52 5.69
CA VAL A 150 9.42 2.46 5.95
C VAL A 150 9.96 1.09 5.55
N LEU A 151 10.71 0.97 4.44
CA LEU A 151 11.37 -0.29 4.06
C LEU A 151 12.35 -0.76 5.13
N ASN A 152 13.15 0.15 5.69
CA ASN A 152 14.11 -0.17 6.74
C ASN A 152 13.44 -0.78 7.98
N VAL A 153 12.22 -0.35 8.32
CA VAL A 153 11.49 -0.84 9.49
C VAL A 153 10.68 -2.11 9.19
N LEU A 154 9.92 -2.11 8.09
CA LEU A 154 8.97 -3.20 7.81
C LEU A 154 9.62 -4.40 7.11
N GLN A 155 10.74 -4.19 6.43
CA GLN A 155 11.50 -5.21 5.69
C GLN A 155 10.59 -6.11 4.83
N PRO A 156 9.79 -5.57 3.89
CA PRO A 156 9.00 -6.39 2.99
C PRO A 156 9.85 -7.05 1.91
N GLY A 157 9.50 -8.27 1.48
CA GLY A 157 10.05 -8.88 0.26
C GLY A 157 9.48 -8.27 -1.03
N TYR A 158 8.23 -7.79 -0.96
CA TYR A 158 7.53 -7.23 -2.12
C TYR A 158 6.86 -5.90 -1.78
N CYS A 159 6.90 -4.97 -2.72
CA CYS A 159 6.13 -3.73 -2.70
C CYS A 159 5.22 -3.64 -3.92
N LEU A 160 3.96 -3.28 -3.71
CA LEU A 160 2.99 -3.07 -4.77
C LEU A 160 2.51 -1.62 -4.77
N PHE A 161 2.97 -0.85 -5.75
CA PHE A 161 2.58 0.54 -5.98
C PHE A 161 1.30 0.59 -6.83
N ALA A 162 0.24 1.11 -6.22
CA ALA A 162 -1.00 1.43 -6.91
C ALA A 162 -0.84 2.75 -7.69
N GLY A 163 -0.30 2.67 -8.91
CA GLY A 163 -0.13 3.80 -9.82
C GLY A 163 1.26 3.82 -10.45
N VAL A 164 1.33 3.84 -11.78
CA VAL A 164 2.58 3.88 -12.55
C VAL A 164 3.15 5.27 -12.75
N GLU A 165 2.36 6.32 -12.47
CA GLU A 165 2.77 7.73 -12.69
C GLU A 165 4.01 8.11 -11.86
N ILE A 166 4.27 7.38 -10.78
CA ILE A 166 5.46 7.57 -9.93
C ILE A 166 6.78 7.30 -10.66
N CYS A 167 6.77 6.47 -11.71
CA CYS A 167 7.98 6.16 -12.45
C CYS A 167 8.48 7.35 -13.30
N GLY A 168 7.81 8.50 -13.27
CA GLY A 168 8.34 9.77 -13.79
C GLY A 168 9.38 10.43 -12.87
N TYR A 169 9.52 10.00 -11.62
CA TYR A 169 10.38 10.63 -10.59
C TYR A 169 11.53 9.70 -10.17
N MET A 170 12.23 9.15 -11.17
CA MET A 170 13.29 8.16 -10.97
C MET A 170 14.53 8.78 -10.30
N GLU A 171 14.83 10.05 -10.56
CA GLU A 171 16.00 10.73 -9.98
C GLU A 171 15.81 10.94 -8.47
N GLU A 172 14.62 11.36 -8.05
CA GLU A 172 14.27 11.49 -6.64
C GLU A 172 14.28 10.14 -5.93
N MET A 173 13.79 9.09 -6.61
CA MET A 173 13.86 7.72 -6.10
C MET A 173 15.32 7.29 -5.88
N GLN A 174 16.21 7.52 -6.86
CA GLN A 174 17.63 7.19 -6.77
C GLN A 174 18.34 7.99 -5.68
N ALA A 175 18.04 9.28 -5.56
CA ALA A 175 18.59 10.13 -4.51
C ALA A 175 18.18 9.64 -3.12
N ALA A 176 16.90 9.33 -2.91
CA ALA A 176 16.41 8.79 -1.65
C ALA A 176 17.00 7.41 -1.35
N ALA A 177 17.05 6.51 -2.34
CA ALA A 177 17.66 5.19 -2.17
C ALA A 177 19.08 5.29 -1.62
N ARG A 178 19.92 6.14 -2.25
CA ARG A 178 21.31 6.37 -1.80
C ARG A 178 21.38 6.90 -0.37
N ARG A 179 20.53 7.87 -0.01
CA ARG A 179 20.47 8.42 1.36
C ARG A 179 20.15 7.36 2.41
N HIS A 180 19.34 6.37 2.04
CA HIS A 180 18.88 5.31 2.94
C HIS A 180 19.69 4.00 2.81
N GLY A 181 20.81 4.01 2.07
CA GLY A 181 21.68 2.84 1.94
C GLY A 181 21.14 1.74 1.01
N TYR A 182 20.33 2.11 0.03
CA TYR A 182 19.80 1.23 -1.00
C TYR A 182 20.43 1.49 -2.36
N THR A 183 20.63 0.42 -3.11
CA THR A 183 20.80 0.45 -4.56
C THR A 183 19.47 0.15 -5.24
N ILE A 184 19.29 0.64 -6.46
CA ILE A 184 18.14 0.32 -7.30
C ILE A 184 18.65 -0.37 -8.54
N ASP A 185 18.15 -1.57 -8.79
CA ASP A 185 18.19 -2.21 -10.10
C ASP A 185 16.82 -2.00 -10.76
N GLY A 186 16.74 -1.14 -11.78
CA GLY A 186 15.48 -0.75 -12.41
C GLY A 186 15.70 -0.01 -13.74
N SER A 187 14.69 0.32 -14.55
CA SER A 187 13.24 0.06 -14.48
C SER A 187 12.81 -0.81 -15.67
N GLU A 188 12.42 -2.05 -15.42
CA GLU A 188 11.94 -2.92 -16.50
C GLU A 188 10.51 -2.49 -16.88
N ARG A 189 10.29 -2.23 -18.17
CA ARG A 189 8.94 -2.04 -18.72
C ARG A 189 8.41 -3.38 -19.19
N ARG A 190 7.17 -3.69 -18.81
CA ARG A 190 6.47 -4.90 -19.26
C ARG A 190 5.46 -4.55 -20.35
N PRO A 191 4.97 -5.51 -21.15
CA PRO A 191 3.93 -5.27 -22.13
C PRO A 191 2.72 -4.55 -21.51
N ALA A 192 2.13 -3.62 -22.27
CA ALA A 192 1.03 -2.80 -21.76
C ALA A 192 -0.21 -3.64 -21.44
N ILE A 193 -0.85 -3.35 -20.32
CA ILE A 193 -2.14 -3.91 -19.93
C ILE A 193 -3.19 -2.81 -20.12
N GLY A 194 -3.88 -2.86 -21.26
CA GLY A 194 -4.71 -1.74 -21.71
C GLY A 194 -3.83 -0.54 -22.07
N LYS A 195 -4.12 0.63 -21.50
CA LYS A 195 -3.38 1.88 -21.78
C LYS A 195 -2.24 2.16 -20.79
N THR A 196 -1.81 1.16 -20.02
CA THR A 196 -0.84 1.37 -18.94
C THR A 196 0.24 0.30 -19.02
N THR A 197 1.49 0.77 -19.04
CA THR A 197 2.69 -0.06 -19.03
C THR A 197 3.07 -0.38 -17.58
N PRO A 198 2.98 -1.64 -17.12
CA PRO A 198 3.51 -2.05 -15.83
C PRO A 198 5.01 -1.83 -15.78
N ARG A 199 5.52 -1.59 -14.57
CA ARG A 199 6.96 -1.44 -14.34
C ARG A 199 7.41 -2.26 -13.15
N LEU A 200 8.69 -2.63 -13.19
CA LEU A 200 9.36 -3.36 -12.14
C LEU A 200 10.67 -2.65 -11.78
N ALA A 201 11.06 -2.78 -10.53
CA ALA A 201 12.39 -2.48 -10.04
C ALA A 201 12.69 -3.39 -8.85
N THR A 202 13.96 -3.50 -8.49
CA THR A 202 14.44 -4.15 -7.28
C THR A 202 15.26 -3.14 -6.52
N VAL A 203 15.04 -3.07 -5.21
CA VAL A 203 15.90 -2.29 -4.32
C VAL A 203 16.63 -3.24 -3.39
N THR A 204 17.92 -3.01 -3.19
CA THR A 204 18.77 -3.87 -2.37
C THR A 204 19.46 -3.03 -1.32
N ASN A 205 19.33 -3.41 -0.04
CA ASN A 205 20.00 -2.71 1.04
C ASN A 205 21.48 -3.12 1.15
N ALA A 206 22.24 -2.44 2.00
CA ALA A 206 23.65 -2.75 2.25
C ALA A 206 23.92 -4.18 2.77
N ALA A 207 22.91 -4.84 3.37
CA ALA A 207 22.99 -6.23 3.81
C ALA A 207 22.73 -7.26 2.68
N GLY A 208 22.46 -6.79 1.46
CA GLY A 208 22.14 -7.66 0.31
C GLY A 208 20.68 -8.11 0.25
N GLU A 209 19.83 -7.64 1.16
CA GLU A 209 18.41 -7.98 1.17
C GLU A 209 17.67 -7.20 0.09
N SER A 210 17.00 -7.93 -0.80
CA SER A 210 16.35 -7.35 -1.98
C SER A 210 14.84 -7.30 -1.82
N THR A 211 14.23 -6.18 -2.18
CA THR A 211 12.77 -5.97 -2.22
C THR A 211 12.34 -5.69 -3.64
N ARG A 212 11.42 -6.49 -4.16
CA ARG A 212 10.89 -6.32 -5.52
C ARG A 212 9.74 -5.31 -5.51
N LEU A 213 9.81 -4.32 -6.40
CA LEU A 213 8.83 -3.26 -6.57
C LEU A 213 8.01 -3.53 -7.83
N LEU A 214 6.68 -3.51 -7.68
CA LEU A 214 5.74 -3.67 -8.77
C LEU A 214 4.88 -2.42 -8.88
N PHE A 215 4.83 -1.84 -10.08
CA PHE A 215 4.00 -0.67 -10.36
C PHE A 215 2.84 -1.07 -11.26
N ILE A 216 1.62 -0.97 -10.72
CA ILE A 216 0.39 -1.33 -11.41
C ILE A 216 -0.46 -0.11 -11.73
N ARG A 217 -1.44 -0.25 -12.62
CA ARG A 217 -2.49 0.76 -12.78
C ARG A 217 -3.20 0.97 -11.44
N HIS A 218 -3.56 2.21 -11.13
CA HIS A 218 -4.28 2.52 -9.90
C HIS A 218 -5.64 1.77 -9.84
N PRO A 219 -5.93 0.94 -8.82
CA PRO A 219 -7.12 0.09 -8.77
C PRO A 219 -8.47 0.81 -8.77
N SER A 220 -8.51 2.11 -8.46
CA SER A 220 -9.76 2.89 -8.43
C SER A 220 -10.31 3.28 -9.81
N SER A 221 -9.51 3.21 -10.89
CA SER A 221 -9.86 3.78 -12.18
C SER A 221 -9.33 2.99 -13.38
N PHE A 222 -10.24 2.55 -14.25
CA PHE A 222 -9.94 1.77 -15.47
C PHE A 222 -9.07 0.53 -15.21
N PHE A 223 -9.31 -0.15 -14.09
CA PHE A 223 -8.51 -1.28 -13.63
C PHE A 223 -9.22 -2.61 -13.87
N SER A 224 -8.67 -3.44 -14.76
CA SER A 224 -9.12 -4.83 -14.95
C SER A 224 -8.42 -5.73 -13.94
N TRP A 225 -9.13 -6.09 -12.86
CA TRP A 225 -8.55 -6.90 -11.79
C TRP A 225 -8.07 -8.28 -12.26
N GLN A 226 -8.68 -8.87 -13.31
CA GLN A 226 -8.19 -10.12 -13.88
C GLN A 226 -6.81 -9.95 -14.53
N LYS A 227 -6.69 -8.99 -15.46
CA LYS A 227 -5.44 -8.78 -16.22
C LYS A 227 -4.30 -8.34 -15.32
N TRP A 228 -4.58 -7.37 -14.42
CA TRP A 228 -3.59 -6.92 -13.45
C TRP A 228 -3.31 -7.96 -12.38
N GLY A 229 -4.29 -8.77 -12.00
CA GLY A 229 -4.09 -9.91 -11.09
C GLY A 229 -3.12 -10.93 -11.67
N ASN A 230 -3.24 -11.27 -12.95
CA ASN A 230 -2.29 -12.18 -13.62
C ASN A 230 -0.86 -11.63 -13.60
N PHE A 231 -0.70 -10.34 -13.91
CA PHE A 231 0.60 -9.67 -13.80
C PHE A 231 1.16 -9.73 -12.37
N VAL A 232 0.34 -9.43 -11.37
CA VAL A 232 0.77 -9.48 -9.96
C VAL A 232 1.18 -10.90 -9.57
N ASP A 233 0.42 -11.93 -9.97
CA ASP A 233 0.72 -13.34 -9.65
C ASP A 233 2.01 -13.84 -10.29
N GLU A 234 2.27 -13.46 -11.55
CA GLU A 234 3.53 -13.75 -12.25
C GLU A 234 4.76 -13.17 -11.52
N HIS A 235 4.57 -12.03 -10.82
CA HIS A 235 5.69 -11.27 -10.24
C HIS A 235 5.76 -11.33 -8.70
N LEU A 236 4.75 -11.92 -8.05
CA LEU A 236 4.70 -12.30 -6.63
C LEU A 236 4.51 -13.84 -6.54
N PRO A 237 5.53 -14.64 -6.92
CA PRO A 237 5.40 -16.09 -7.02
C PRO A 237 4.94 -16.71 -5.69
N GLY A 238 3.91 -17.56 -5.77
CA GLY A 238 3.36 -18.28 -4.62
C GLY A 238 2.48 -17.42 -3.68
N TYR A 239 2.44 -16.10 -3.84
CA TYR A 239 1.67 -15.23 -2.93
C TYR A 239 0.17 -15.49 -3.02
N ARG A 240 -0.38 -15.61 -4.24
CA ARG A 240 -1.79 -15.97 -4.44
C ARG A 240 -2.08 -17.36 -3.89
N GLN A 241 -1.24 -18.33 -4.19
CA GLN A 241 -1.41 -19.70 -3.69
C GLN A 241 -1.46 -19.73 -2.16
N ARG A 242 -0.59 -18.99 -1.47
CA ARG A 242 -0.62 -18.82 -0.02
C ARG A 242 -1.93 -18.22 0.48
N LEU A 243 -2.41 -17.16 -0.16
CA LEU A 243 -3.70 -16.56 0.20
C LEU A 243 -4.87 -17.56 0.08
N LEU A 244 -4.78 -18.48 -0.87
CA LEU A 244 -5.79 -19.51 -1.15
C LEU A 244 -5.61 -20.78 -0.29
N SER A 245 -4.38 -21.17 0.06
CA SER A 245 -4.12 -22.39 0.83
C SER A 245 -4.58 -22.29 2.28
N ILE A 246 -4.53 -21.08 2.84
CA ILE A 246 -5.12 -20.78 4.15
C ILE A 246 -6.64 -21.01 4.14
N ASP A 247 -7.31 -20.95 2.98
CA ASP A 247 -8.75 -21.21 2.88
C ASP A 247 -9.08 -22.70 3.02
N GLY A 248 -8.16 -23.61 2.68
CA GLY A 248 -8.38 -25.07 2.74
C GLY A 248 -8.19 -25.69 4.12
N ALA A 249 -7.49 -25.00 5.03
CA ALA A 249 -7.22 -25.47 6.39
C ALA A 249 -8.35 -25.15 7.40
N VAL A 250 -9.37 -24.38 6.99
CA VAL A 250 -10.54 -24.02 7.81
C VAL A 250 -11.75 -24.90 7.48
N SER A 251 -11.59 -25.86 6.56
CA SER A 251 -12.63 -26.80 6.12
C SER A 251 -12.34 -28.27 6.48
N ALA A 252 -11.55 -28.51 7.54
CA ALA A 252 -11.34 -29.83 8.12
C ALA A 252 -11.72 -29.81 9.61
#